data_AF-A0A7W7H7U9-F1
#
_entry.id   AF-A0A7W7H7U9-F1
#
_cell.length_a   1.000
_cell.length_b   1.000
_cell.length_c   1.000
_cell.angle_alpha   90.00
_cell.angle_beta   90.00
_cell.angle_gamma   90.00
#
_symmetry.space_group_name_H-M   'P 1'
#
loop_
_entity.id
_entity.type
_entity.pdbx_description
1 polymer ?
#
loop_
_entity_poly.entity_id
_entity_poly.type
_entity_poly.pdbx_seq_one_letter_code
_entity_poly.pdbx_strand_id
1 'polypeptide(L)'
;MRYDTGSGHTHRTAAWNRATWALLGLLGAVLVTDLINGGLRLSGAGYPTLLATGLLWVAAVVGTIGMVFVWNNQTRLLAEAHHANPKSYVWSLSWHLVAVVPMLTAILTLGRDADDRATVLGLALRAVVILVVLAGVLVSRARVLRLVRDSAGVQGSAQTTM
;
A
#
# COMPACT_ATOMS: atom_id res chain seq x y z
N MET A 1 -15.68 25.58 27.52
CA MET A 1 -14.55 25.25 26.64
C MET A 1 -15.08 24.43 25.48
N ARG A 2 -15.19 25.03 24.29
CA ARG A 2 -15.54 24.33 23.05
C ARG A 2 -14.33 23.46 22.68
N TYR A 3 -14.50 22.14 22.69
CA TYR A 3 -13.49 21.23 22.19
C TYR A 3 -13.34 21.45 20.70
N ASP A 4 -12.12 21.77 20.30
CA ASP A 4 -11.67 22.02 18.94
C ASP A 4 -11.58 20.69 18.18
N THR A 5 -12.69 19.96 18.07
CA THR A 5 -12.75 18.62 17.46
C THR A 5 -12.50 18.66 15.95
N GLY A 6 -12.72 19.81 15.30
CA GLY A 6 -12.50 20.00 13.87
C GLY A 6 -11.03 19.96 13.42
N SER A 7 -10.10 20.45 14.24
CA SER A 7 -8.65 20.47 13.91
C SER A 7 -8.01 19.08 14.04
N GLY A 8 -8.48 18.26 14.98
CA GLY A 8 -8.00 16.88 15.18
C GLY A 8 -8.42 15.92 14.05
N HIS A 9 -9.65 16.04 13.54
CA HIS A 9 -10.14 15.20 12.44
C HIS A 9 -9.46 15.51 11.10
N THR A 10 -9.27 16.79 10.80
CA THR A 10 -8.59 17.26 9.59
C THR A 10 -7.11 16.85 9.58
N HIS A 11 -6.41 16.98 10.72
CA HIS A 11 -5.01 16.54 10.84
C HIS A 11 -4.84 15.03 10.63
N ARG A 12 -5.71 14.19 11.22
CA ARG A 12 -5.67 12.73 11.05
C ARG A 12 -5.98 12.31 9.60
N THR A 13 -6.92 12.99 8.95
CA THR A 13 -7.25 12.75 7.53
C THR A 13 -6.08 13.11 6.61
N ALA A 14 -5.41 14.24 6.86
CA ALA A 14 -4.22 14.66 6.12
C ALA A 14 -3.03 13.70 6.31
N ALA A 15 -2.81 13.20 7.54
CA ALA A 15 -1.78 12.21 7.84
C ALA A 15 -2.06 10.87 7.12
N TRP A 16 -3.29 10.39 7.15
CA TRP A 16 -3.71 9.19 6.42
C TRP A 16 -3.55 9.35 4.89
N ASN A 17 -3.95 10.50 4.34
CA ASN A 17 -3.83 10.76 2.90
C ASN A 17 -2.35 10.79 2.46
N ARG A 18 -1.48 11.47 3.23
CA ARG A 18 -0.02 11.44 2.98
C ARG A 18 0.54 10.03 3.04
N ALA A 19 0.13 9.24 4.04
CA ALA A 19 0.57 7.86 4.18
C ALA A 19 0.14 6.98 3.00
N THR A 20 -1.09 7.20 2.49
CA THR A 20 -1.63 6.47 1.34
C THR A 20 -0.83 6.77 0.07
N TRP A 21 -0.53 8.05 -0.20
CA TRP A 21 0.26 8.43 -1.38
C TRP A 21 1.71 7.95 -1.30
N ALA A 22 2.32 8.01 -0.12
CA ALA A 22 3.65 7.45 0.10
C ALA A 22 3.68 5.93 -0.16
N LEU A 23 2.67 5.19 0.31
CA LEU A 23 2.55 3.76 0.06
C LEU A 23 2.39 3.44 -1.43
N LEU A 24 1.52 4.18 -2.15
CA LEU A 24 1.37 4.04 -3.59
C LEU A 24 2.67 4.35 -4.34
N GLY A 25 3.39 5.40 -3.93
CA GLY A 25 4.69 5.76 -4.49
C GLY A 25 5.74 4.68 -4.28
N LEU A 26 5.80 4.08 -3.09
CA LEU A 26 6.71 2.98 -2.80
C LEU A 26 6.37 1.71 -3.58
N LEU A 27 5.09 1.35 -3.70
CA LEU A 27 4.65 0.25 -4.55
C LEU A 27 5.01 0.48 -6.03
N GLY A 28 4.84 1.72 -6.52
CA GLY A 28 5.29 2.13 -7.85
C GLY A 28 6.80 2.01 -8.02
N ALA A 29 7.58 2.42 -7.01
CA ALA A 29 9.03 2.28 -7.02
C ALA A 29 9.46 0.80 -7.06
N VAL A 30 8.79 -0.08 -6.32
CA VAL A 30 9.03 -1.53 -6.39
C VAL A 30 8.76 -2.06 -7.80
N LEU A 31 7.64 -1.67 -8.42
CA LEU A 31 7.31 -2.09 -9.79
C LEU A 31 8.37 -1.62 -10.80
N VAL A 32 8.73 -0.33 -10.75
CA VAL A 32 9.71 0.25 -11.69
C VAL A 32 11.08 -0.39 -11.51
N THR A 33 11.54 -0.56 -10.27
CA THR A 33 12.84 -1.19 -10.00
C THR A 33 12.85 -2.69 -10.34
N ASP A 34 11.72 -3.39 -10.24
CA ASP A 34 11.59 -4.78 -10.69
C ASP A 34 11.73 -4.87 -12.22
N LEU A 35 11.01 -4.01 -12.95
CA LEU A 35 11.09 -3.94 -14.41
C LEU A 35 12.49 -3.56 -14.91
N ILE A 36 13.14 -2.59 -14.26
CA ILE A 36 14.53 -2.21 -14.56
C ILE A 36 15.48 -3.40 -14.33
N ASN A 37 15.35 -4.08 -13.18
CA ASN A 37 16.15 -5.28 -12.89
C ASN A 37 15.94 -6.38 -13.93
N GLY A 38 14.69 -6.62 -14.34
CA GLY A 38 14.36 -7.57 -15.41
C GLY A 38 15.00 -7.19 -16.74
N GLY A 39 14.83 -5.93 -17.16
CA GLY A 39 15.41 -5.41 -18.40
C GLY A 39 16.93 -5.48 -18.43
N LEU A 40 17.59 -5.16 -17.32
CA LEU A 40 19.05 -5.27 -17.19
C LEU A 40 19.56 -6.71 -17.24
N ARG A 41 18.80 -7.66 -16.67
CA ARG A 41 19.14 -9.08 -16.77
C ARG A 41 19.04 -9.58 -18.21
N LEU A 42 17.97 -9.19 -18.92
CA LEU A 42 17.76 -9.55 -20.32
C LEU A 42 18.77 -8.87 -21.27
N SER A 43 19.27 -7.69 -20.93
CA SER A 43 20.29 -7.00 -21.73
C SER A 43 21.73 -7.46 -21.44
N GLY A 44 21.92 -8.42 -20.53
CA GLY A 44 23.25 -8.91 -20.14
C GLY A 44 24.07 -7.88 -19.36
N ALA A 45 23.41 -6.99 -18.60
CA ALA A 45 24.09 -5.98 -17.79
C ALA A 45 25.07 -6.62 -16.79
N GLY A 46 26.19 -5.93 -16.55
CA GLY A 46 27.22 -6.39 -15.62
C GLY A 46 26.71 -6.55 -14.18
N TYR A 47 27.32 -7.50 -13.47
CA TYR A 47 27.07 -7.78 -12.05
C TYR A 47 26.95 -6.54 -11.13
N PRO A 48 27.84 -5.53 -11.19
CA PRO A 48 27.74 -4.36 -10.31
C PRO A 48 26.44 -3.57 -10.51
N THR A 49 25.96 -3.44 -11.75
CA THR A 49 24.71 -2.75 -12.07
C THR A 49 23.52 -3.53 -11.53
N LEU A 50 23.50 -4.84 -11.74
CA LEU A 50 22.45 -5.74 -11.23
C LEU A 50 22.37 -5.75 -9.70
N LEU A 51 23.52 -5.67 -9.02
CA LEU A 51 23.58 -5.62 -7.56
C LEU A 51 23.05 -4.29 -7.03
N ALA A 52 23.43 -3.17 -7.64
CA ALA A 52 22.92 -1.85 -7.25
C ALA A 52 21.40 -1.75 -7.42
N THR A 53 20.86 -2.18 -8.56
CA THR A 53 19.41 -2.15 -8.81
C THR A 53 18.67 -3.19 -7.97
N GLY A 54 19.30 -4.32 -7.64
CA GLY A 54 18.76 -5.30 -6.69
C GLY A 54 18.65 -4.75 -5.27
N LEU A 55 19.67 -4.04 -4.78
CA LEU A 55 19.63 -3.39 -3.46
C LEU A 55 18.57 -2.29 -3.38
N LEU A 56 18.44 -1.47 -4.43
CA LEU A 56 17.38 -0.46 -4.52
C LEU A 56 15.99 -1.08 -4.46
N TRP A 57 15.81 -2.20 -5.16
CA TRP A 57 14.56 -2.94 -5.14
C TRP A 57 14.24 -3.51 -3.74
N VAL A 58 15.23 -4.12 -3.07
CA VAL A 58 15.06 -4.62 -1.69
C VAL A 58 14.71 -3.47 -0.74
N ALA A 59 15.39 -2.33 -0.84
CA ALA A 59 15.11 -1.15 -0.03
C ALA A 59 13.67 -0.64 -0.23
N ALA A 60 13.19 -0.62 -1.48
CA ALA A 60 11.82 -0.24 -1.80
C ALA A 60 10.78 -1.22 -1.23
N VAL A 61 11.07 -2.53 -1.25
CA VAL A 61 10.20 -3.56 -0.64
C VAL A 61 10.14 -3.39 0.88
N VAL A 62 11.29 -3.25 1.55
CA VAL A 62 11.34 -3.03 3.01
C VAL A 62 10.63 -1.73 3.40
N GLY A 63 10.86 -0.66 2.64
CA GLY A 63 10.15 0.61 2.81
C GLY A 63 8.64 0.47 2.65
N THR A 64 8.18 -0.28 1.65
CA THR A 64 6.76 -0.58 1.43
C THR A 64 6.17 -1.30 2.64
N ILE A 65 6.84 -2.34 3.16
CA ILE A 65 6.38 -3.08 4.35
C ILE A 65 6.24 -2.13 5.55
N GLY A 66 7.28 -1.34 5.85
CA GLY A 66 7.22 -0.35 6.92
C GLY A 66 6.07 0.66 6.72
N MET A 67 5.86 1.11 5.49
CA MET A 67 4.81 2.07 5.17
C MET A 67 3.41 1.48 5.28
N VAL A 68 3.21 0.18 5.02
CA VAL A 68 1.94 -0.52 5.28
C VAL A 68 1.59 -0.44 6.77
N PHE A 69 2.56 -0.62 7.67
CA PHE A 69 2.32 -0.47 9.12
C PHE A 69 1.93 0.96 9.49
N VAL A 70 2.64 1.96 8.95
CA VAL A 70 2.32 3.38 9.18
C VAL A 70 0.92 3.72 8.67
N TRP A 71 0.62 3.34 7.43
CA TRP A 71 -0.68 3.55 6.81
C TRP A 71 -1.80 2.86 7.60
N ASN A 72 -1.57 1.64 8.10
CA ASN A 72 -2.51 0.94 8.95
C ASN A 72 -2.76 1.68 10.28
N ASN A 73 -1.70 2.14 10.95
CA ASN A 73 -1.84 2.91 12.19
C ASN A 73 -2.65 4.20 11.97
N GLN A 74 -2.39 4.92 10.88
CA GLN A 74 -3.16 6.13 10.53
C GLN A 74 -4.62 5.80 10.19
N THR A 75 -4.87 4.68 9.52
CA THR A 75 -6.24 4.22 9.19
C THR A 75 -7.03 3.89 10.46
N ARG A 76 -6.39 3.25 11.45
CA ARG A 76 -6.99 2.99 12.76
C ARG A 76 -7.31 4.28 13.51
N LEU A 77 -6.36 5.22 13.57
CA LEU A 77 -6.56 6.52 14.24
C LEU A 77 -7.66 7.35 13.58
N LEU A 78 -7.83 7.22 12.25
CA LEU A 78 -8.94 7.82 11.50
C LEU A 78 -10.27 7.15 11.84
N ALA A 79 -10.32 5.82 11.93
CA ALA A 79 -11.53 5.09 12.32
C ALA A 79 -11.98 5.44 13.75
N GLU A 80 -11.04 5.54 14.69
CA GLU A 80 -11.29 5.98 16.06
C GLU A 80 -11.83 7.42 16.10
N ALA A 81 -11.33 8.32 15.23
CA ALA A 81 -11.82 9.69 15.15
C ALA A 81 -13.26 9.79 14.65
N HIS A 82 -13.69 8.87 13.78
CA HIS A 82 -15.05 8.83 13.23
C HIS A 82 -15.99 7.87 13.99
N HIS A 83 -15.63 7.40 15.19
CA HIS A 83 -16.42 6.47 16.02
C HIS A 83 -16.83 5.18 15.28
N ALA A 84 -16.08 4.75 14.26
CA ALA A 84 -16.40 3.57 13.48
C ALA A 84 -16.01 2.28 14.22
N ASN A 85 -16.78 1.21 14.05
CA ASN A 85 -16.59 -0.06 14.76
C ASN A 85 -15.24 -0.72 14.36
N PRO A 86 -14.27 -0.86 15.29
CA PRO A 86 -12.90 -1.26 14.98
C PRO A 86 -12.79 -2.67 14.39
N LYS A 87 -13.74 -3.57 14.67
CA LYS A 87 -13.76 -4.95 14.13
C LYS A 87 -13.89 -5.00 12.60
N SER A 88 -14.68 -4.09 12.01
CA SER A 88 -14.84 -4.00 10.54
C SER A 88 -13.53 -3.55 9.86
N TYR A 89 -12.79 -2.67 10.55
CA TYR A 89 -11.50 -2.15 10.06
C TYR A 89 -10.35 -3.16 10.21
N VAL A 90 -10.32 -3.96 11.28
CA VAL A 90 -9.34 -5.04 11.47
C VAL A 90 -9.55 -6.17 10.46
N TRP A 91 -10.78 -6.46 10.04
CA TRP A 91 -11.02 -7.42 8.95
C TRP A 91 -10.44 -6.93 7.61
N SER A 92 -10.50 -5.62 7.38
CA SER A 92 -9.77 -4.99 6.27
C SER A 92 -8.27 -5.28 6.39
N LEU A 93 -7.65 -5.14 7.57
CA LEU A 93 -6.22 -5.41 7.80
C LEU A 93 -5.77 -6.83 7.39
N SER A 94 -6.55 -7.86 7.73
CA SER A 94 -6.22 -9.26 7.41
C SER A 94 -6.09 -9.50 5.90
N TRP A 95 -6.90 -8.81 5.09
CA TRP A 95 -6.82 -8.92 3.62
C TRP A 95 -5.53 -8.32 3.04
N HIS A 96 -4.90 -7.37 3.75
CA HIS A 96 -3.68 -6.70 3.27
C HIS A 96 -2.42 -7.51 3.58
N LEU A 97 -2.36 -8.18 4.74
CA LEU A 97 -1.30 -9.18 5.01
C LEU A 97 -1.37 -10.36 4.03
N VAL A 98 -2.58 -10.77 3.65
CA VAL A 98 -2.83 -11.77 2.61
C VAL A 98 -2.36 -11.32 1.23
N ALA A 99 -2.13 -10.02 0.97
CA ALA A 99 -1.58 -9.54 -0.31
C ALA A 99 -0.05 -9.45 -0.31
N VAL A 100 0.56 -9.12 0.84
CA VAL A 100 2.03 -9.04 1.01
C VAL A 100 2.68 -10.43 1.05
N VAL A 101 2.00 -11.41 1.64
CA VAL A 101 2.47 -12.81 1.73
C VAL A 101 2.69 -13.45 0.35
N PRO A 102 1.73 -13.49 -0.59
CA PRO A 102 1.95 -14.07 -1.92
C PRO A 102 2.96 -13.26 -2.75
N MET A 103 3.09 -11.95 -2.52
CA MET A 103 4.16 -11.15 -3.12
C MET A 103 5.54 -11.62 -2.64
N LEU A 104 5.74 -11.77 -1.33
CA LEU A 104 6.97 -12.34 -0.76
C LEU A 104 7.22 -13.78 -1.23
N THR A 105 6.18 -14.60 -1.31
CA THR A 105 6.28 -15.99 -1.80
C THR A 105 6.71 -16.01 -3.26
N ALA A 106 6.07 -15.24 -4.15
CA ALA A 106 6.44 -15.16 -5.56
C ALA A 106 7.86 -14.62 -5.77
N ILE A 107 8.28 -13.65 -4.96
CA ILE A 107 9.64 -13.09 -4.94
C ILE A 107 10.68 -14.16 -4.59
N LEU A 108 10.41 -14.96 -3.54
CA LEU A 108 11.38 -15.91 -2.99
C LEU A 108 11.45 -17.23 -3.79
N THR A 109 10.38 -17.61 -4.51
CA THR A 109 10.31 -18.89 -5.23
C THR A 109 10.73 -18.80 -6.69
N LEU A 110 10.52 -17.66 -7.38
CA LEU A 110 10.79 -17.53 -8.83
C LEU A 110 12.26 -17.21 -9.18
N GLY A 111 13.14 -17.06 -8.19
CA GLY A 111 14.56 -16.75 -8.41
C GLY A 111 15.48 -17.95 -8.63
N ARG A 112 14.97 -19.19 -8.65
CA ARG A 112 15.82 -20.39 -8.56
C ARG A 112 16.29 -21.00 -9.88
N ASP A 113 15.58 -20.84 -11.00
CA ASP A 113 15.95 -21.52 -12.25
C ASP A 113 16.11 -20.54 -13.41
N ALA A 114 17.36 -20.45 -13.89
CA ALA A 114 17.86 -19.49 -14.87
C ALA A 114 17.58 -19.95 -16.32
N ASP A 115 16.32 -19.91 -16.73
CA ASP A 115 15.92 -19.88 -18.14
C ASP A 115 15.39 -18.48 -18.49
N ASP A 116 15.72 -17.95 -19.67
CA ASP A 116 15.26 -16.63 -20.12
C ASP A 116 13.73 -16.52 -20.10
N ARG A 117 13.03 -17.63 -20.43
CA ARG A 117 11.57 -17.72 -20.37
C ARG A 117 11.05 -17.70 -18.93
N ALA A 118 11.73 -18.36 -18.00
CA ALA A 118 11.37 -18.35 -16.58
C ALA A 118 11.57 -16.94 -15.97
N THR A 119 12.56 -16.20 -16.44
CA THR A 119 12.83 -14.82 -16.02
C THR A 119 11.72 -13.87 -16.44
N VAL A 120 11.28 -13.92 -17.71
CA VAL A 120 10.17 -13.08 -18.22
C VAL A 120 8.86 -13.43 -17.52
N LEU A 121 8.56 -14.73 -17.37
CA LEU A 121 7.32 -15.17 -16.73
C LEU A 121 7.30 -14.81 -15.24
N GLY A 122 8.44 -14.93 -14.55
CA GLY A 122 8.59 -14.48 -13.16
C GLY A 122 8.51 -12.97 -12.99
N LEU A 123 8.97 -12.18 -13.96
CA LEU A 123 8.80 -10.71 -13.97
C LEU A 123 7.33 -10.33 -14.15
N ALA A 124 6.66 -10.92 -15.14
CA ALA A 124 5.26 -10.65 -15.42
C ALA A 124 4.36 -11.00 -14.22
N LEU A 125 4.62 -12.14 -13.57
CA LEU A 125 3.84 -12.59 -12.42
C LEU A 125 4.04 -11.66 -11.21
N ARG A 126 5.28 -11.21 -10.94
CA ARG A 126 5.57 -10.21 -9.91
C ARG A 126 4.89 -8.87 -10.20
N ALA A 127 4.96 -8.38 -11.44
CA ALA A 127 4.29 -7.16 -11.85
C ALA A 127 2.77 -7.23 -11.66
N VAL A 128 2.14 -8.35 -12.06
CA VAL A 128 0.70 -8.58 -11.83
C VAL A 128 0.36 -8.56 -10.34
N VAL A 129 1.15 -9.23 -9.51
CA VAL A 129 0.95 -9.23 -8.05
C VAL A 129 1.05 -7.80 -7.49
N ILE A 130 2.05 -7.02 -7.89
CA ILE A 130 2.21 -5.62 -7.45
C ILE A 130 1.01 -4.77 -7.89
N LEU A 131 0.50 -4.96 -9.10
CA LEU A 131 -0.69 -4.26 -9.61
C LEU A 131 -1.95 -4.62 -8.82
N VAL A 132 -2.12 -5.90 -8.46
CA VAL A 132 -3.24 -6.34 -7.60
C VAL A 132 -3.16 -5.69 -6.22
N VAL A 133 -1.96 -5.58 -5.65
CA VAL A 133 -1.73 -4.87 -4.37
C VAL A 133 -2.09 -3.38 -4.50
N LEU A 134 -1.62 -2.72 -5.55
CA LEU A 134 -1.94 -1.31 -5.85
C LEU A 134 -3.46 -1.09 -5.98
N ALA A 135 -4.14 -1.94 -6.75
CA ALA A 135 -5.59 -1.90 -6.90
C ALA A 135 -6.30 -2.10 -5.54
N GLY A 136 -5.81 -3.03 -4.71
CA GLY A 136 -6.31 -3.25 -3.35
C GLY A 136 -6.21 -1.99 -2.48
N VAL A 137 -5.06 -1.30 -2.50
CA VAL A 137 -4.86 -0.04 -1.76
C VAL A 137 -5.83 1.05 -2.23
N LEU A 138 -6.04 1.17 -3.54
CA LEU A 138 -6.97 2.16 -4.12
C LEU A 138 -8.43 1.88 -3.75
N VAL A 139 -8.87 0.62 -3.84
CA VAL A 139 -10.22 0.20 -3.44
C VAL A 139 -10.44 0.44 -1.94
N SER A 140 -9.43 0.15 -1.11
CA SER A 140 -9.47 0.42 0.32
C SER A 140 -9.63 1.92 0.61
N ARG A 141 -8.81 2.76 -0.04
CA ARG A 141 -8.92 4.23 0.04
C ARG A 141 -10.32 4.71 -0.32
N ALA A 142 -10.89 4.22 -1.41
CA ALA A 142 -12.24 4.58 -1.84
C ALA A 142 -13.30 4.18 -0.81
N ARG A 143 -13.16 3.02 -0.17
CA ARG A 143 -14.08 2.56 0.88
C ARG A 143 -14.01 3.43 2.12
N VAL A 144 -12.81 3.78 2.58
CA VAL A 144 -12.60 4.69 3.71
C VAL A 144 -13.20 6.07 3.42
N LEU A 145 -12.99 6.62 2.22
CA LEU A 145 -13.56 7.92 1.84
C LEU A 145 -15.09 7.91 1.80
N ARG A 146 -15.71 6.81 1.35
CA ARG A 146 -17.17 6.65 1.40
C ARG A 146 -17.68 6.64 2.84
N LEU A 147 -17.04 5.88 3.72
CA LEU A 147 -17.40 5.82 5.15
C LEU A 147 -17.27 7.20 5.83
N VAL A 148 -16.20 7.95 5.55
CA VAL A 148 -16.03 9.32 6.06
C VAL A 148 -17.14 10.23 5.56
N ARG A 149 -17.50 10.16 4.27
CA ARG A 149 -18.60 10.94 3.68
C ARG A 149 -19.94 10.63 4.35
N ASP A 150 -20.27 9.35 4.54
CA ASP A 150 -21.52 8.92 5.16
C ASP A 150 -21.60 9.41 6.62
N SER A 151 -20.48 9.38 7.35
CA SER A 151 -20.38 9.88 8.73
C SER A 151 -20.60 11.40 8.82
N ALA A 152 -20.05 12.17 7.88
CA ALA A 152 -20.22 13.62 7.82
C ALA A 152 -21.66 14.02 7.46
N GLY A 153 -22.34 13.25 6.61
CA GLY A 153 -23.75 13.47 6.26
C GLY A 153 -24.68 13.33 7.47
N VAL A 154 -24.46 12.32 8.31
CA VAL A 154 -25.25 12.07 9.52
C VAL A 154 -25.07 13.17 10.57
N GLN A 155 -23.83 13.64 10.78
CA GLN A 155 -23.55 14.74 11.70
C GLN A 155 -24.16 16.07 11.23
N GLY A 156 -24.12 16.35 9.92
CA GLY A 156 -24.77 17.53 9.33
C GLY A 156 -26.28 17.54 9.52
N SER A 157 -26.96 16.39 9.34
CA SER A 157 -28.40 16.28 9.55
C SER A 157 -28.86 16.40 11.00
N ALA A 158 -28.03 15.96 11.95
CA ALA A 158 -28.31 16.09 13.38
C ALA A 158 -28.16 17.54 13.88
N GLN A 159 -27.38 18.36 13.18
CA GLN A 159 -27.18 19.78 13.50
C GLN A 159 -28.28 20.69 12.93
N THR A 160 -28.97 20.30 11.86
CA THR A 160 -30.11 21.04 11.27
C THR A 160 -31.45 20.73 11.92
N THR A 161 -31.52 19.73 12.80
CA THR A 161 -32.74 19.33 13.53
C THR A 161 -32.81 19.87 14.97
N MET A 162 -31.87 20.73 15.38
CA MET A 162 -31.97 21.57 16.58
C MET A 162 -32.26 23.02 16.18
#